data_AF-A0A1H4DIJ2-F1
#
_entry.id   AF-A0A1H4DIJ2-F1
#
_cell.length_a   1.000
_cell.length_b   1.000
_cell.length_c   1.000
_cell.angle_alpha   90.00
_cell.angle_beta   90.00
_cell.angle_gamma   90.00
#
_symmetry.space_group_name_H-M   'P 1'
#
loop_
_entity.id
_entity.type
_entity.pdbx_description
1 polymer ?
#
loop_
_entity_poly.entity_id
_entity_poly.type
_entity_poly.pdbx_seq_one_letter_code
_entity_poly.pdbx_strand_id
1 'polypeptide(L)'
;MRKTLILAAALLSAACAEVPQPEIDVIPRPLSVEQGDGAFRLDRSCRIGYDAPSLQSVAALCAGYLTEEGVRKPVVEDKPVHKGIDLQLDGTLAGEEYTLSATKKGVSICGGSPRAVLYGVQTLRQLIDGDRVPIVEIRDEPHFGYRGAMFDVARYFYPVEDVKRFIDILALHKLNTFHWHLTDDQGWRIEIKRYPELTRIGSQRRETLIGHYKTSKEYDGTPHGGYYTQDEIREVVAYAAERCIDVIPEIELPGHSMAALASYPWLGCTKGPYEVRTTWYYSSDVLCAGRETTFEFLENVLTEVLGLFPSKYIHVGGDECPKMRWKACPDCQRRMRREGLKDENALQSYFVCRIEKWLHAHGREMIGWDELLEGGVTPSTIVMSWRGAEGGIEAAKLGNRAIMSPRFYFYLDYYQTSDPEKNGEPLSIGRNVPIRKLYGYDPFDRLDETQSRNILGIQANLWTEYIATMDHAEYMLLPRLAAMSEVAWATERRDYDDFVRRLGTLRGLYDREGYRYADFVFRGIE
;
A
#
# COMPACT_ATOMS: atom_id res chain seq x y z
N MET A 1 54.08 40.28 61.45
CA MET A 1 53.91 39.36 60.29
C MET A 1 52.86 38.33 60.66
N ARG A 2 51.61 38.53 60.23
CA ARG A 2 50.47 37.61 60.42
C ARG A 2 50.44 36.64 59.23
N LYS A 3 50.34 35.33 59.47
CA LYS A 3 49.99 34.34 58.46
C LYS A 3 48.57 33.84 58.75
N THR A 4 47.66 34.19 57.85
CA THR A 4 46.26 33.77 57.86
C THR A 4 46.15 32.51 56.99
N LEU A 5 45.70 31.39 57.56
CA LEU A 5 45.30 30.20 56.81
C LEU A 5 43.81 30.35 56.46
N ILE A 6 43.50 30.44 55.16
CA ILE A 6 42.13 30.40 54.63
C ILE A 6 41.83 28.96 54.25
N LEU A 7 40.83 28.38 54.89
CA LEU A 7 40.26 27.07 54.57
C LEU A 7 39.18 27.28 53.50
N ALA A 8 39.41 26.80 52.28
CA ALA A 8 38.42 26.81 51.21
C ALA A 8 37.60 25.51 51.26
N ALA A 9 36.33 25.60 51.63
CA ALA A 9 35.37 24.51 51.49
C ALA A 9 34.86 24.47 50.05
N ALA A 10 35.27 23.46 49.29
CA ALA A 10 34.73 23.19 47.96
C ALA A 10 33.38 22.48 48.09
N LEU A 11 32.29 23.20 47.80
CA LEU A 11 30.97 22.64 47.55
C LEU A 11 31.01 21.83 46.24
N LEU A 12 31.01 20.50 46.33
CA LEU A 12 30.66 19.64 45.20
C LEU A 12 29.14 19.72 44.99
N SER A 13 28.70 20.68 44.17
CA SER A 13 27.40 20.58 43.51
C SER A 13 27.52 19.52 42.42
N ALA A 14 27.11 18.29 42.73
CA ALA A 14 26.82 17.28 41.73
C ALA A 14 25.64 17.80 40.89
N ALA A 15 25.93 18.43 39.76
CA ALA A 15 24.94 18.66 38.72
C ALA A 15 24.51 17.27 38.23
N CYS A 16 23.32 16.83 38.63
CA CYS A 16 22.59 15.84 37.85
C CYS A 16 22.45 16.45 36.45
N ALA A 17 23.22 15.95 35.49
CA ALA A 17 22.92 16.23 34.09
C ALA A 17 21.50 15.72 33.86
N GLU A 18 20.55 16.64 33.63
CA GLU A 18 19.25 16.27 33.09
C GLU A 18 19.52 15.54 31.79
N VAL A 19 19.22 14.24 31.77
CA VAL A 19 19.22 13.47 30.53
C VAL A 19 18.17 14.15 29.64
N PRO A 20 18.55 14.71 28.48
CA PRO A 20 17.61 15.35 27.58
C PRO A 20 16.45 14.40 27.30
N GLN A 21 15.21 14.88 27.42
CA GLN A 21 14.07 14.06 27.04
C GLN A 21 14.15 13.83 25.52
N PRO A 22 13.98 12.59 25.05
CA PRO A 22 13.92 12.34 23.62
C PRO A 22 12.75 13.13 23.02
N GLU A 23 12.98 13.81 21.90
CA GLU A 23 11.91 14.47 21.15
C GLU A 23 10.90 13.43 20.65
N ILE A 24 9.63 13.83 20.52
CA ILE A 24 8.57 12.95 20.05
C ILE A 24 8.64 12.83 18.52
N ASP A 25 9.29 11.76 18.07
CA ASP A 25 9.59 11.52 16.65
C ASP A 25 8.72 10.40 16.07
N VAL A 26 7.55 10.79 15.57
CA VAL A 26 6.55 9.87 15.00
C VAL A 26 6.33 10.19 13.52
N ILE A 27 6.32 9.16 12.67
CA ILE A 27 5.91 9.23 11.26
C ILE A 27 4.71 8.27 11.04
N PRO A 28 3.61 8.72 10.40
CA PRO A 28 3.32 10.10 10.01
C PRO A 28 3.24 11.09 11.18
N ARG A 29 3.53 12.37 10.90
CA ARG A 29 3.43 13.48 11.88
C ARG A 29 2.02 13.58 12.48
N PRO A 30 1.88 13.46 13.82
CA PRO A 30 0.59 13.61 14.48
C PRO A 30 0.00 15.02 14.33
N LEU A 31 -1.32 15.15 14.47
CA LEU A 31 -2.01 16.44 14.48
C LEU A 31 -1.59 17.33 15.66
N SER A 32 -1.52 16.77 16.88
CA SER A 32 -1.08 17.47 18.07
C SER A 32 -0.23 16.58 18.97
N VAL A 33 0.80 17.15 19.58
CA VAL A 33 1.72 16.50 20.52
C VAL A 33 2.02 17.46 21.67
N GLU A 34 1.71 17.05 22.90
CA GLU A 34 2.08 17.78 24.11
C GLU A 34 2.98 16.89 24.97
N GLN A 35 4.28 17.17 24.96
CA GLN A 35 5.27 16.40 25.71
C GLN A 35 5.33 16.86 27.17
N GLY A 36 5.31 15.90 28.10
CA GLY A 36 5.45 16.14 29.53
C GLY A 36 6.76 15.58 30.10
N ASP A 37 6.99 15.85 31.40
CA ASP A 37 8.25 15.48 32.04
C ASP A 37 8.29 14.03 32.55
N GLY A 38 8.97 13.17 31.80
CA GLY A 38 9.48 11.89 32.27
C GLY A 38 9.03 10.74 31.37
N ALA A 39 8.95 9.53 31.94
CA ALA A 39 8.52 8.36 31.19
C ALA A 39 7.67 7.42 32.05
N PHE A 40 6.73 6.73 31.40
CA PHE A 40 6.14 5.50 31.89
C PHE A 40 7.11 4.34 31.66
N ARG A 41 7.16 3.37 32.60
CA ARG A 41 7.99 2.17 32.47
C ARG A 41 7.13 0.94 32.19
N LEU A 42 7.47 0.24 31.12
CA LEU A 42 6.91 -1.03 30.70
C LEU A 42 7.59 -2.17 31.49
N ASP A 43 7.25 -2.28 32.78
CA ASP A 43 7.81 -3.34 33.63
C ASP A 43 7.10 -4.70 33.44
N ARG A 44 7.58 -5.74 34.14
CA ARG A 44 7.05 -7.11 34.05
C ARG A 44 5.60 -7.26 34.51
N SER A 45 5.05 -6.26 35.20
CA SER A 45 3.66 -6.21 35.63
C SER A 45 2.74 -5.54 34.61
N CYS A 46 3.29 -4.97 33.54
CA CYS A 46 2.51 -4.38 32.46
C CYS A 46 1.47 -5.39 31.92
N ARG A 47 0.26 -4.90 31.72
CA ARG A 47 -0.90 -5.61 31.17
C ARG A 47 -1.48 -4.76 30.05
N ILE A 48 -2.20 -5.42 29.15
CA ILE A 48 -2.98 -4.73 28.12
C ILE A 48 -4.46 -5.00 28.42
N GLY A 49 -5.23 -3.95 28.64
CA GLY A 49 -6.69 -3.99 28.77
C GLY A 49 -7.36 -3.54 27.49
N TYR A 50 -8.58 -4.06 27.23
CA TYR A 50 -9.46 -3.50 26.22
C TYR A 50 -10.93 -3.53 26.67
N ASP A 51 -11.75 -2.59 26.18
CA ASP A 51 -13.15 -2.40 26.61
C ASP A 51 -14.21 -2.99 25.66
N ALA A 52 -13.82 -3.41 24.45
CA ALA A 52 -14.73 -3.93 23.43
C ALA A 52 -14.16 -5.18 22.72
N PRO A 53 -14.98 -6.23 22.45
CA PRO A 53 -14.51 -7.44 21.76
C PRO A 53 -13.86 -7.19 20.39
N SER A 54 -14.27 -6.14 19.68
CA SER A 54 -13.67 -5.74 18.40
C SER A 54 -12.23 -5.25 18.51
N LEU A 55 -11.73 -4.95 19.72
CA LEU A 55 -10.34 -4.59 19.99
C LEU A 55 -9.45 -5.79 20.33
N GLN A 56 -9.99 -7.01 20.41
CA GLN A 56 -9.22 -8.20 20.79
C GLN A 56 -7.99 -8.41 19.90
N SER A 57 -8.16 -8.31 18.57
CA SER A 57 -7.05 -8.45 17.62
C SER A 57 -6.02 -7.32 17.77
N VAL A 58 -6.47 -6.09 17.98
CA VAL A 58 -5.59 -4.92 18.19
C VAL A 58 -4.79 -5.06 19.49
N ALA A 59 -5.40 -5.55 20.57
CA ALA A 59 -4.73 -5.84 21.83
C ALA A 59 -3.69 -6.95 21.69
N ALA A 60 -3.99 -7.99 20.92
CA ALA A 60 -3.04 -9.07 20.61
C ALA A 60 -1.85 -8.57 19.79
N LEU A 61 -2.09 -7.72 18.78
CA LEU A 61 -1.04 -7.06 17.99
C LEU A 61 -0.17 -6.17 18.88
N CYS A 62 -0.77 -5.34 19.74
CA CYS A 62 -0.05 -4.52 20.70
C CYS A 62 0.89 -5.37 21.59
N ALA A 63 0.39 -6.50 22.11
CA ALA A 63 1.22 -7.43 22.89
C ALA A 63 2.38 -8.03 22.07
N GLY A 64 2.13 -8.33 20.79
CA GLY A 64 3.14 -8.81 19.83
C GLY A 64 4.24 -7.77 19.61
N TYR A 65 3.85 -6.55 19.22
CA TYR A 65 4.79 -5.45 18.98
C TYR A 65 5.63 -5.15 20.22
N LEU A 66 5.04 -5.07 21.41
CA LEU A 66 5.82 -4.89 22.64
C LEU A 66 6.86 -6.00 22.85
N THR A 67 6.54 -7.23 22.45
CA THR A 67 7.48 -8.36 22.54
C THR A 67 8.64 -8.21 21.56
N GLU A 68 8.36 -7.76 20.34
CA GLU A 68 9.37 -7.44 19.31
C GLU A 68 10.29 -6.30 19.77
N GLU A 69 9.72 -5.32 20.49
CA GLU A 69 10.45 -4.21 21.12
C GLU A 69 11.31 -4.63 22.34
N GLY A 70 11.31 -5.92 22.71
CA GLY A 70 12.09 -6.47 23.81
C GLY A 70 11.41 -6.42 25.18
N VAL A 71 10.15 -5.99 25.25
CA VAL A 71 9.34 -6.06 26.47
C VAL A 71 8.85 -7.49 26.65
N ARG A 72 8.77 -7.97 27.90
CA ARG A 72 8.16 -9.28 28.16
C ARG A 72 6.71 -9.26 27.70
N LYS A 73 6.31 -10.22 26.84
CA LYS A 73 4.93 -10.37 26.34
C LYS A 73 3.87 -10.10 27.43
N PRO A 74 3.14 -8.98 27.34
CA PRO A 74 2.12 -8.65 28.32
C PRO A 74 0.95 -9.63 28.26
N VAL A 75 0.27 -9.79 29.40
CA VAL A 75 -1.02 -10.49 29.43
C VAL A 75 -2.09 -9.52 28.95
N VAL A 76 -2.92 -10.00 28.02
CA VAL A 76 -4.07 -9.27 27.47
C VAL A 76 -5.32 -9.66 28.28
N GLU A 77 -6.11 -8.66 28.68
CA GLU A 77 -7.32 -8.81 29.49
C GLU A 77 -8.49 -8.07 28.82
N ASP A 78 -9.67 -8.66 28.86
CA ASP A 78 -10.94 -8.13 28.31
C ASP A 78 -11.62 -7.12 29.24
N LYS A 79 -10.81 -6.30 29.91
CA LYS A 79 -11.23 -5.27 30.86
C LYS A 79 -10.13 -4.21 31.03
N PRO A 80 -10.48 -3.02 31.52
CA PRO A 80 -9.49 -1.99 31.83
C PRO A 80 -8.44 -2.43 32.83
N VAL A 81 -7.19 -1.98 32.62
CA VAL A 81 -6.04 -2.31 33.47
C VAL A 81 -5.44 -1.08 34.14
N HIS A 82 -4.91 -1.25 35.36
CA HIS A 82 -4.14 -0.22 36.04
C HIS A 82 -2.64 -0.46 35.84
N LYS A 83 -1.85 0.61 35.66
CA LYS A 83 -0.39 0.52 35.44
C LYS A 83 -0.01 -0.34 34.23
N GLY A 84 -0.79 -0.23 33.16
CA GLY A 84 -0.60 -0.95 31.91
C GLY A 84 -0.92 -0.06 30.71
N ILE A 85 -1.28 -0.70 29.60
CA ILE A 85 -1.78 -0.07 28.39
C ILE A 85 -3.27 -0.40 28.29
N ASP A 86 -4.11 0.61 28.11
CA ASP A 86 -5.56 0.43 28.00
C ASP A 86 -6.05 0.90 26.64
N LEU A 87 -6.82 0.04 25.96
CA LEU A 87 -7.32 0.26 24.61
C LEU A 87 -8.84 0.43 24.65
N GLN A 88 -9.35 1.56 24.18
CA GLN A 88 -10.76 1.90 24.33
C GLN A 88 -11.39 2.42 23.04
N LEU A 89 -12.70 2.15 22.89
CA LEU A 89 -13.51 2.82 21.87
C LEU A 89 -14.18 4.06 22.47
N ASP A 90 -14.06 5.18 21.76
CA ASP A 90 -14.75 6.42 22.12
C ASP A 90 -15.64 6.87 20.95
N GLY A 91 -16.95 6.69 21.11
CA GLY A 91 -17.94 7.06 20.09
C GLY A 91 -18.08 8.58 19.85
N THR A 92 -17.35 9.42 20.60
CA THR A 92 -17.30 10.86 20.34
C THR A 92 -16.20 11.25 19.35
N LEU A 93 -15.23 10.37 19.08
CA LEU A 93 -14.17 10.56 18.10
C LEU A 93 -14.62 10.14 16.70
N ALA A 94 -14.05 10.76 15.66
CA ALA A 94 -14.26 10.33 14.28
C ALA A 94 -13.71 8.91 14.03
N GLY A 95 -14.19 8.25 12.98
CA GLY A 95 -13.91 6.83 12.74
C GLY A 95 -12.43 6.43 12.61
N GLU A 96 -11.54 7.34 12.23
CA GLU A 96 -10.09 7.12 12.19
C GLU A 96 -9.31 8.06 13.14
N GLU A 97 -10.00 8.79 14.00
CA GLU A 97 -9.41 9.68 15.02
C GLU A 97 -9.07 8.89 16.29
N TYR A 98 -7.89 9.15 16.85
CA TYR A 98 -7.46 8.59 18.11
C TYR A 98 -6.78 9.61 19.02
N THR A 99 -6.74 9.26 20.31
CA THR A 99 -5.93 9.93 21.32
C THR A 99 -5.01 8.92 21.99
N LEU A 100 -3.80 9.36 22.36
CA LEU A 100 -2.85 8.57 23.14
C LEU A 100 -2.37 9.42 24.31
N SER A 101 -2.64 8.96 25.54
CA SER A 101 -2.19 9.58 26.78
C SER A 101 -1.22 8.65 27.49
N ALA A 102 0.07 9.01 27.51
CA ALA A 102 1.09 8.30 28.28
C ALA A 102 1.43 9.11 29.54
N THR A 103 1.16 8.53 30.71
CA THR A 103 1.41 9.17 32.01
C THR A 103 2.24 8.26 32.91
N LYS A 104 2.67 8.74 34.08
CA LYS A 104 3.34 7.90 35.10
C LYS A 104 2.48 6.71 35.58
N LYS A 105 1.16 6.73 35.31
CA LYS A 105 0.21 5.70 35.75
C LYS A 105 -0.09 4.65 34.69
N GLY A 106 0.31 4.84 33.44
CA GLY A 106 -0.04 3.95 32.32
C GLY A 106 -0.18 4.70 31.01
N VAL A 107 -0.52 3.95 29.96
CA VAL A 107 -0.85 4.47 28.63
C VAL A 107 -2.32 4.19 28.34
N SER A 108 -3.06 5.17 27.85
CA SER A 108 -4.44 5.05 27.38
C SER A 108 -4.48 5.39 25.90
N ILE A 109 -5.09 4.52 25.08
CA ILE A 109 -5.33 4.76 23.66
C ILE A 109 -6.82 4.64 23.41
N CYS A 110 -7.45 5.75 23.05
CA CYS A 110 -8.89 5.80 22.74
C CYS A 110 -9.06 6.14 21.26
N GLY A 111 -9.93 5.44 20.54
CA GLY A 111 -10.18 5.70 19.13
C GLY A 111 -11.65 5.55 18.73
N GLY A 112 -12.08 6.24 17.68
CA GLY A 112 -13.47 6.14 17.18
C GLY A 112 -13.79 4.79 16.52
N SER A 113 -12.78 3.96 16.24
CA SER A 113 -12.92 2.60 15.74
C SER A 113 -11.72 1.72 16.12
N PRO A 114 -11.79 0.39 15.94
CA PRO A 114 -10.62 -0.49 16.10
C PRO A 114 -9.42 -0.07 15.25
N ARG A 115 -9.67 0.46 14.04
CA ARG A 115 -8.64 0.95 13.13
C ARG A 115 -7.94 2.19 13.71
N ALA A 116 -8.69 3.11 14.30
CA ALA A 116 -8.13 4.27 14.98
C ALA A 116 -7.27 3.88 16.19
N VAL A 117 -7.73 2.92 17.00
CA VAL A 117 -6.95 2.39 18.13
C VAL A 117 -5.66 1.73 17.63
N LEU A 118 -5.70 0.98 16.52
CA LEU A 118 -4.51 0.40 15.91
C LEU A 118 -3.50 1.49 15.48
N TYR A 119 -3.94 2.63 14.93
CA TYR A 119 -3.05 3.75 14.65
C TYR A 119 -2.39 4.33 15.90
N GLY A 120 -3.14 4.44 17.00
CA GLY A 120 -2.58 4.79 18.29
C GLY A 120 -1.54 3.78 18.78
N VAL A 121 -1.77 2.48 18.56
CA VAL A 121 -0.78 1.42 18.86
C VAL A 121 0.47 1.54 17.98
N GLN A 122 0.34 1.89 16.70
CA GLN A 122 1.51 2.13 15.83
C GLN A 122 2.29 3.39 16.23
N THR A 123 1.60 4.42 16.71
CA THR A 123 2.25 5.59 17.34
C THR A 123 2.99 5.18 18.61
N LEU A 124 2.34 4.42 19.50
CA LEU A 124 2.99 3.87 20.70
C LEU A 124 4.25 3.08 20.36
N ARG A 125 4.21 2.25 19.31
CA ARG A 125 5.35 1.46 18.84
C ARG A 125 6.57 2.33 18.50
N GLN A 126 6.35 3.51 17.93
CA GLN A 126 7.41 4.47 17.62
C GLN A 126 7.92 5.25 18.84
N LEU A 127 7.12 5.34 19.90
CA LEU A 127 7.48 6.02 21.14
C LEU A 127 8.29 5.16 22.12
N ILE A 128 8.37 3.85 21.89
CA ILE A 128 9.06 2.93 22.80
C ILE A 128 10.57 3.10 22.64
N ASP A 129 11.22 3.43 23.75
CA ASP A 129 12.67 3.45 23.90
C ASP A 129 13.06 2.44 24.98
N GLY A 130 13.39 1.22 24.54
CA GLY A 130 13.64 0.09 25.44
C GLY A 130 12.40 -0.27 26.27
N ASP A 131 12.47 -0.08 27.59
CA ASP A 131 11.35 -0.32 28.51
C ASP A 131 10.59 0.96 28.89
N ARG A 132 10.75 2.04 28.13
CA ARG A 132 10.23 3.37 28.47
C ARG A 132 9.33 3.92 27.37
N VAL A 133 8.28 4.61 27.79
CA VAL A 133 7.43 5.44 26.91
C VAL A 133 7.45 6.86 27.48
N PRO A 134 7.82 7.90 26.70
CA PRO A 134 7.80 9.28 27.18
C PRO A 134 6.39 9.69 27.63
N ILE A 135 6.30 10.59 28.60
CA ILE A 135 5.01 11.18 28.97
C ILE A 135 4.59 12.14 27.86
N VAL A 136 3.43 11.86 27.27
CA VAL A 136 2.95 12.61 26.12
C VAL A 136 1.42 12.50 26.01
N GLU A 137 0.80 13.58 25.55
CA GLU A 137 -0.58 13.58 25.06
C GLU A 137 -0.55 13.79 23.54
N ILE A 138 -1.19 12.89 22.80
CA ILE A 138 -1.30 12.94 21.34
C ILE A 138 -2.76 12.89 20.96
N ARG A 139 -3.15 13.75 20.00
CA ARG A 139 -4.42 13.67 19.28
C ARG A 139 -4.12 13.64 17.80
N ASP A 140 -4.77 12.76 17.06
CA ASP A 140 -4.39 12.53 15.69
C ASP A 140 -5.51 11.88 14.86
N GLU A 141 -5.50 12.22 13.58
CA GLU A 141 -6.43 11.72 12.57
C GLU A 141 -5.79 11.83 11.17
N PRO A 142 -6.14 10.95 10.22
CA PRO A 142 -5.65 11.05 8.85
C PRO A 142 -6.36 12.16 8.07
N HIS A 143 -5.64 12.78 7.14
CA HIS A 143 -6.26 13.68 6.16
C HIS A 143 -7.10 12.93 5.11
N PHE A 144 -6.54 11.94 4.42
CA PHE A 144 -7.28 11.14 3.44
C PHE A 144 -7.85 9.87 4.03
N GLY A 145 -9.07 9.48 3.61
CA GLY A 145 -9.66 8.18 3.96
C GLY A 145 -9.07 6.99 3.19
N TYR A 146 -8.46 7.22 2.02
CA TYR A 146 -7.75 6.20 1.24
C TYR A 146 -6.23 6.41 1.33
N ARG A 147 -5.51 5.41 1.85
CA ARG A 147 -4.04 5.46 1.98
C ARG A 147 -3.49 4.09 1.60
N GLY A 148 -3.14 3.92 0.32
CA GLY A 148 -2.93 2.60 -0.25
C GLY A 148 -1.50 2.30 -0.69
N ALA A 149 -1.14 1.03 -0.74
CA ALA A 149 0.01 0.58 -1.53
C ALA A 149 -0.35 -0.63 -2.38
N MET A 150 0.14 -0.66 -3.62
CA MET A 150 -0.04 -1.75 -4.56
C MET A 150 1.19 -2.65 -4.62
N PHE A 151 0.96 -3.96 -4.60
CA PHE A 151 2.01 -4.97 -4.78
C PHE A 151 1.73 -5.83 -6.01
N ASP A 152 2.64 -5.78 -6.98
CA ASP A 152 2.62 -6.62 -8.16
C ASP A 152 3.19 -8.00 -7.85
N VAL A 153 2.31 -9.00 -7.85
CA VAL A 153 2.70 -10.40 -7.69
C VAL A 153 2.55 -11.19 -9.00
N ALA A 154 2.14 -10.52 -10.08
CA ALA A 154 1.96 -11.10 -11.40
C ALA A 154 3.30 -11.23 -12.12
N ARG A 155 4.16 -10.20 -12.08
CA ARG A 155 5.48 -10.21 -12.75
C ARG A 155 6.45 -11.14 -12.04
N TYR A 156 6.55 -11.07 -10.72
CA TYR A 156 7.17 -12.10 -9.88
C TYR A 156 6.21 -12.57 -8.79
N PHE A 157 6.17 -13.87 -8.54
CA PHE A 157 5.31 -14.46 -7.53
C PHE A 157 5.99 -14.36 -6.17
N TYR A 158 5.21 -14.00 -5.15
CA TYR A 158 5.64 -13.89 -3.76
C TYR A 158 4.84 -14.90 -2.92
N PRO A 159 5.48 -15.71 -2.08
CA PRO A 159 4.78 -16.58 -1.13
C PRO A 159 3.85 -15.79 -0.19
N VAL A 160 2.86 -16.48 0.39
CA VAL A 160 1.89 -15.91 1.35
C VAL A 160 2.56 -15.12 2.47
N GLU A 161 3.66 -15.64 3.02
CA GLU A 161 4.40 -14.98 4.11
C GLU A 161 5.01 -13.63 3.68
N ASP A 162 5.48 -13.51 2.44
CA ASP A 162 5.99 -12.24 1.91
C ASP A 162 4.87 -11.22 1.72
N VAL A 163 3.68 -11.69 1.31
CA VAL A 163 2.48 -10.83 1.21
C VAL A 163 2.03 -10.35 2.61
N LYS A 164 2.05 -11.23 3.61
CA LYS A 164 1.79 -10.84 5.01
C LYS A 164 2.81 -9.83 5.51
N ARG A 165 4.09 -10.03 5.18
CA ARG A 165 5.17 -9.10 5.52
C ARG A 165 4.97 -7.72 4.87
N PHE A 166 4.49 -7.67 3.63
CA PHE A 166 4.06 -6.42 2.99
C PHE A 166 2.92 -5.74 3.77
N ILE A 167 1.91 -6.48 4.22
CA ILE A 167 0.79 -5.97 5.04
C ILE A 167 1.30 -5.42 6.39
N ASP A 168 2.26 -6.06 7.04
CA ASP A 168 2.87 -5.56 8.28
C ASP A 168 3.58 -4.21 8.05
N ILE A 169 4.27 -4.05 6.92
CA ILE A 169 4.86 -2.77 6.50
C ILE A 169 3.78 -1.71 6.31
N LEU A 170 2.64 -2.02 5.69
CA LEU A 170 1.54 -1.06 5.53
C LEU A 170 0.99 -0.61 6.88
N ALA A 171 0.77 -1.56 7.80
CA ALA A 171 0.23 -1.29 9.12
C ALA A 171 1.16 -0.37 9.93
N LEU A 172 2.47 -0.61 9.90
CA LEU A 172 3.47 0.25 10.55
C LEU A 172 3.35 1.72 10.11
N HIS A 173 3.04 1.94 8.83
CA HIS A 173 2.92 3.27 8.22
C HIS A 173 1.50 3.85 8.27
N LYS A 174 0.56 3.24 9.02
CA LYS A 174 -0.85 3.66 9.10
C LYS A 174 -1.57 3.72 7.72
N LEU A 175 -1.11 2.91 6.77
CA LEU A 175 -1.80 2.69 5.50
C LEU A 175 -2.95 1.71 5.72
N ASN A 176 -4.06 1.91 5.02
CA ASN A 176 -5.30 1.16 5.25
C ASN A 176 -5.76 0.34 4.04
N THR A 177 -5.09 0.45 2.91
CA THR A 177 -5.45 -0.28 1.69
C THR A 177 -4.27 -1.04 1.11
N PHE A 178 -4.45 -2.35 0.94
CA PHE A 178 -3.59 -3.19 0.13
C PHE A 178 -4.24 -3.41 -1.23
N HIS A 179 -3.65 -2.84 -2.28
CA HIS A 179 -4.05 -3.10 -3.67
C HIS A 179 -3.23 -4.28 -4.21
N TRP A 180 -3.90 -5.40 -4.47
CA TRP A 180 -3.24 -6.66 -4.84
C TRP A 180 -3.35 -6.92 -6.34
N HIS A 181 -2.26 -6.64 -7.07
CA HIS A 181 -2.19 -6.84 -8.52
C HIS A 181 -1.89 -8.31 -8.84
N LEU A 182 -2.96 -9.09 -9.13
CA LEU A 182 -2.93 -10.55 -9.16
C LEU A 182 -2.78 -11.17 -10.55
N THR A 183 -2.95 -10.40 -11.61
CA THR A 183 -3.00 -10.93 -12.98
C THR A 183 -2.33 -9.98 -13.96
N ASP A 184 -1.46 -10.50 -14.81
CA ASP A 184 -0.87 -9.75 -15.92
C ASP A 184 -0.46 -10.73 -17.06
N ASP A 185 0.18 -10.22 -18.09
CA ASP A 185 0.69 -10.96 -19.22
C ASP A 185 1.70 -12.06 -18.83
N GLN A 186 2.49 -11.85 -17.78
CA GLN A 186 3.55 -12.78 -17.32
C GLN A 186 3.08 -13.75 -16.24
N GLY A 187 1.82 -13.67 -15.80
CA GLY A 187 1.31 -14.56 -14.77
C GLY A 187 -0.12 -14.31 -14.30
N TRP A 188 -0.84 -15.40 -14.06
CA TRP A 188 -2.13 -15.42 -13.38
C TRP A 188 -1.97 -16.05 -11.99
N ARG A 189 -2.28 -15.30 -10.92
CA ARG A 189 -1.92 -15.69 -9.54
C ARG A 189 -3.08 -16.10 -8.64
N ILE A 190 -4.30 -16.14 -9.15
CA ILE A 190 -5.49 -16.44 -8.33
C ILE A 190 -6.19 -17.71 -8.80
N GLU A 191 -6.46 -18.64 -7.89
CA GLU A 191 -7.26 -19.83 -8.23
C GLU A 191 -8.72 -19.47 -8.53
N ILE A 192 -9.15 -19.78 -9.75
CA ILE A 192 -10.55 -19.75 -10.17
C ILE A 192 -10.98 -21.19 -10.46
N LYS A 193 -11.81 -21.75 -9.59
CA LYS A 193 -12.18 -23.19 -9.63
C LYS A 193 -12.90 -23.55 -10.92
N ARG A 194 -13.71 -22.64 -11.45
CA ARG A 194 -14.40 -22.83 -12.73
C ARG A 194 -13.46 -22.85 -13.92
N TYR A 195 -12.29 -22.22 -13.82
CA TYR A 195 -11.32 -22.09 -14.90
C TYR A 195 -9.91 -22.54 -14.46
N PRO A 196 -9.71 -23.84 -14.16
CA PRO A 196 -8.48 -24.35 -13.56
C PRO A 196 -7.23 -24.15 -14.45
N GLU A 197 -7.39 -24.05 -15.76
CA GLU A 197 -6.25 -23.77 -16.65
C GLU A 197 -5.60 -22.39 -16.40
N LEU A 198 -6.31 -21.43 -15.78
CA LEU A 198 -5.72 -20.13 -15.42
C LEU A 198 -4.51 -20.29 -14.49
N THR A 199 -4.55 -21.25 -13.58
CA THR A 199 -3.41 -21.53 -12.69
C THR A 199 -2.56 -22.70 -13.20
N ARG A 200 -3.14 -23.70 -13.88
CA ARG A 200 -2.37 -24.82 -14.46
C ARG A 200 -1.42 -24.37 -15.57
N ILE A 201 -1.83 -23.40 -16.40
CA ILE A 201 -1.06 -22.85 -17.52
C ILE A 201 -0.65 -21.42 -17.18
N GLY A 202 -1.63 -20.53 -16.94
CA GLY A 202 -1.40 -19.09 -16.82
C GLY A 202 -0.50 -18.67 -15.65
N SER A 203 -0.30 -19.51 -14.64
CA SER A 203 0.62 -19.21 -13.53
C SER A 203 2.09 -19.49 -13.85
N GLN A 204 2.40 -20.11 -14.98
CA GLN A 204 3.75 -20.57 -15.32
C GLN A 204 4.26 -19.92 -16.61
N ARG A 205 5.46 -19.33 -16.56
CA ARG A 205 6.22 -18.92 -17.74
C ARG A 205 7.51 -19.73 -17.85
N ARG A 206 7.99 -19.93 -19.09
CA ARG A 206 9.11 -20.83 -19.37
C ARG A 206 10.49 -20.30 -18.96
N GLU A 207 10.65 -18.98 -18.96
CA GLU A 207 11.89 -18.27 -18.63
C GLU A 207 11.57 -16.79 -18.34
N THR A 208 12.55 -16.05 -17.84
CA THR A 208 12.45 -14.62 -17.59
C THR A 208 13.59 -13.86 -18.26
N LEU A 209 13.28 -12.69 -18.83
CA LEU A 209 14.28 -11.80 -19.41
C LEU A 209 15.30 -11.34 -18.36
N ILE A 210 16.59 -11.45 -18.67
CA ILE A 210 17.69 -10.88 -17.87
C ILE A 210 17.98 -9.46 -18.37
N GLY A 211 18.07 -8.48 -17.47
CA GLY A 211 18.41 -7.10 -17.85
C GLY A 211 17.25 -6.32 -18.48
N HIS A 212 17.55 -5.14 -19.03
CA HIS A 212 16.51 -4.23 -19.50
C HIS A 212 15.81 -4.70 -20.78
N TYR A 213 14.47 -4.64 -20.79
CA TYR A 213 13.59 -5.00 -21.93
C TYR A 213 14.05 -4.48 -23.30
N LYS A 214 14.50 -3.23 -23.36
CA LYS A 214 14.81 -2.57 -24.64
C LYS A 214 16.17 -2.97 -25.22
N THR A 215 17.08 -3.50 -24.40
CA THR A 215 18.49 -3.70 -24.79
C THR A 215 18.93 -5.14 -24.64
N SER A 216 18.34 -5.90 -23.73
CA SER A 216 18.69 -7.30 -23.54
C SER A 216 17.96 -8.23 -24.51
N LYS A 217 18.62 -9.35 -24.81
CA LYS A 217 18.06 -10.51 -25.51
C LYS A 217 18.32 -11.81 -24.75
N GLU A 218 18.83 -11.71 -23.52
CA GLU A 218 19.23 -12.85 -22.70
C GLU A 218 18.10 -13.25 -21.76
N TYR A 219 17.96 -14.55 -21.53
CA TYR A 219 16.95 -15.14 -20.66
C TYR A 219 17.62 -16.12 -19.69
N ASP A 220 17.04 -16.25 -18.50
CA ASP A 220 17.55 -17.14 -17.44
C ASP A 220 17.32 -18.63 -17.70
N GLY A 221 16.52 -18.98 -18.71
CA GLY A 221 16.14 -20.36 -19.03
C GLY A 221 15.45 -21.10 -17.89
N THR A 222 14.93 -20.39 -16.89
CA THR A 222 14.40 -20.95 -15.65
C THR A 222 12.88 -20.74 -15.59
N PRO A 223 12.07 -21.82 -15.56
CA PRO A 223 10.64 -21.69 -15.38
C PRO A 223 10.29 -20.95 -14.08
N HIS A 224 9.38 -19.99 -14.18
CA HIS A 224 8.91 -19.19 -13.04
C HIS A 224 7.39 -19.24 -12.95
N GLY A 225 6.87 -19.39 -11.74
CA GLY A 225 5.44 -19.35 -11.50
C GLY A 225 5.04 -19.44 -10.05
N GLY A 226 3.78 -19.82 -9.84
CA GLY A 226 3.13 -19.81 -8.53
C GLY A 226 1.80 -19.06 -8.60
N TYR A 227 0.89 -19.44 -7.72
CA TYR A 227 -0.43 -18.84 -7.56
C TYR A 227 -0.92 -19.09 -6.13
N TYR A 228 -1.88 -18.29 -5.68
CA TYR A 228 -2.57 -18.47 -4.41
C TYR A 228 -3.84 -19.29 -4.64
N THR A 229 -3.99 -20.34 -3.86
CA THR A 229 -5.27 -21.03 -3.69
C THR A 229 -6.30 -20.09 -3.06
N GLN A 230 -7.57 -20.43 -3.20
CA GLN A 230 -8.62 -19.64 -2.54
C GLN A 230 -8.49 -19.63 -1.02
N ASP A 231 -7.95 -20.68 -0.41
CA ASP A 231 -7.76 -20.74 1.06
C ASP A 231 -6.61 -19.84 1.51
N GLU A 232 -5.50 -19.80 0.77
CA GLU A 232 -4.40 -18.86 1.03
C GLU A 232 -4.84 -17.40 0.86
N ILE A 233 -5.71 -17.11 -0.13
CA ILE A 233 -6.28 -15.76 -0.26
C ILE A 233 -7.15 -15.41 0.96
N ARG A 234 -8.00 -16.33 1.43
CA ARG A 234 -8.81 -16.10 2.64
C ARG A 234 -7.94 -15.87 3.86
N GLU A 235 -6.82 -16.60 3.97
CA GLU A 235 -5.83 -16.41 5.03
C GLU A 235 -5.21 -15.01 4.97
N VAL A 236 -4.75 -14.55 3.80
CA VAL A 236 -4.19 -13.20 3.63
C VAL A 236 -5.22 -12.11 3.93
N VAL A 237 -6.46 -12.28 3.46
CA VAL A 237 -7.56 -11.33 3.72
C VAL A 237 -7.88 -11.26 5.22
N ALA A 238 -7.90 -12.39 5.92
CA ALA A 238 -8.09 -12.41 7.37
C ALA A 238 -6.93 -11.73 8.11
N TYR A 239 -5.69 -12.02 7.69
CA TYR A 239 -4.49 -11.41 8.26
C TYR A 239 -4.45 -9.87 8.09
N ALA A 240 -4.88 -9.38 6.92
CA ALA A 240 -5.05 -7.96 6.66
C ALA A 240 -6.14 -7.34 7.53
N ALA A 241 -7.28 -8.02 7.68
CA ALA A 241 -8.40 -7.54 8.51
C ALA A 241 -8.02 -7.40 9.99
N GLU A 242 -7.20 -8.31 10.53
CA GLU A 242 -6.63 -8.19 11.89
C GLU A 242 -5.82 -6.90 12.08
N ARG A 243 -5.21 -6.40 11.00
CA ARG A 243 -4.45 -5.14 10.94
C ARG A 243 -5.27 -3.98 10.38
N CYS A 244 -6.59 -4.15 10.30
CA CYS A 244 -7.54 -3.16 9.80
C CYS A 244 -7.22 -2.65 8.37
N ILE A 245 -6.56 -3.48 7.54
CA ILE A 245 -6.21 -3.19 6.15
C ILE A 245 -7.24 -3.83 5.22
N ASP A 246 -7.80 -3.02 4.33
CA ASP A 246 -8.71 -3.46 3.27
C ASP A 246 -7.91 -4.00 2.08
N VAL A 247 -8.25 -5.20 1.59
CA VAL A 247 -7.60 -5.83 0.43
C VAL A 247 -8.46 -5.62 -0.82
N ILE A 248 -7.97 -4.82 -1.76
CA ILE A 248 -8.58 -4.58 -3.07
C ILE A 248 -7.90 -5.50 -4.09
N PRO A 249 -8.58 -6.53 -4.61
CA PRO A 249 -8.02 -7.34 -5.69
C PRO A 249 -8.07 -6.57 -7.01
N GLU A 250 -7.06 -6.79 -7.84
CA GLU A 250 -7.06 -6.41 -9.25
C GLU A 250 -7.05 -7.62 -10.16
N ILE A 251 -8.04 -7.66 -11.05
CA ILE A 251 -8.04 -8.55 -12.23
C ILE A 251 -7.96 -7.62 -13.44
N GLU A 252 -6.85 -7.69 -14.16
CA GLU A 252 -6.55 -6.79 -15.28
C GLU A 252 -7.39 -7.09 -16.52
N LEU A 253 -8.13 -6.09 -17.01
CA LEU A 253 -9.01 -6.19 -18.18
C LEU A 253 -9.00 -4.90 -19.02
N PRO A 254 -9.16 -4.94 -20.35
CA PRO A 254 -9.00 -6.09 -21.24
C PRO A 254 -7.56 -6.28 -21.75
N GLY A 255 -6.66 -5.36 -21.40
CA GLY A 255 -5.21 -5.46 -21.58
C GLY A 255 -4.59 -6.50 -20.63
N HIS A 256 -3.26 -6.59 -20.61
CA HIS A 256 -2.52 -7.39 -19.60
C HIS A 256 -3.05 -8.81 -19.37
N SER A 257 -3.48 -9.47 -20.46
CA SER A 257 -4.30 -10.69 -20.41
C SER A 257 -3.63 -11.91 -21.00
N MET A 258 -2.34 -11.86 -21.37
CA MET A 258 -1.68 -12.99 -22.05
C MET A 258 -1.68 -14.28 -21.23
N ALA A 259 -1.61 -14.22 -19.89
CA ALA A 259 -1.74 -15.42 -19.05
C ALA A 259 -3.12 -16.07 -19.18
N ALA A 260 -4.20 -15.28 -19.22
CA ALA A 260 -5.56 -15.77 -19.46
C ALA A 260 -5.72 -16.29 -20.88
N LEU A 261 -5.16 -15.59 -21.88
CA LEU A 261 -5.19 -16.01 -23.28
C LEU A 261 -4.44 -17.33 -23.52
N ALA A 262 -3.27 -17.52 -22.90
CA ALA A 262 -2.53 -18.78 -22.97
C ALA A 262 -3.31 -19.96 -22.38
N SER A 263 -4.05 -19.70 -21.30
CA SER A 263 -4.89 -20.70 -20.61
C SER A 263 -6.15 -21.04 -21.40
N TYR A 264 -6.79 -20.04 -21.99
CA TYR A 264 -8.03 -20.17 -22.77
C TYR A 264 -7.96 -19.34 -24.06
N PRO A 265 -7.34 -19.88 -25.13
CA PRO A 265 -7.08 -19.10 -26.35
C PRO A 265 -8.33 -18.52 -27.02
N TRP A 266 -9.50 -19.14 -26.84
CA TRP A 266 -10.76 -18.62 -27.40
C TRP A 266 -11.17 -17.23 -26.86
N LEU A 267 -10.56 -16.76 -25.76
CA LEU A 267 -10.73 -15.40 -25.23
C LEU A 267 -10.14 -14.32 -26.14
N GLY A 268 -9.09 -14.64 -26.90
CA GLY A 268 -8.39 -13.68 -27.76
C GLY A 268 -9.02 -13.54 -29.14
N CYS A 269 -8.78 -12.40 -29.80
CA CYS A 269 -9.32 -12.13 -31.14
C CYS A 269 -8.88 -13.19 -32.17
N THR A 270 -7.60 -13.57 -32.17
CA THR A 270 -6.99 -14.52 -33.12
C THR A 270 -7.16 -15.98 -32.73
N LYS A 271 -7.57 -16.25 -31.48
CA LYS A 271 -7.71 -17.60 -30.89
C LYS A 271 -6.39 -18.37 -30.72
N GLY A 272 -5.27 -17.65 -30.72
CA GLY A 272 -3.93 -18.18 -30.46
C GLY A 272 -3.16 -18.61 -31.72
N PRO A 273 -2.07 -19.37 -31.55
CA PRO A 273 -1.52 -19.80 -30.25
C PRO A 273 -1.05 -18.61 -29.41
N TYR A 274 -1.15 -18.75 -28.08
CA TYR A 274 -0.66 -17.77 -27.11
C TYR A 274 0.20 -18.49 -26.08
N GLU A 275 1.17 -17.76 -25.52
CA GLU A 275 2.02 -18.22 -24.42
C GLU A 275 2.04 -17.15 -23.34
N VAL A 276 2.22 -17.57 -22.09
CA VAL A 276 2.50 -16.64 -20.98
C VAL A 276 3.80 -15.90 -21.29
N ARG A 277 3.79 -14.57 -21.20
CA ARG A 277 4.92 -13.76 -21.66
C ARG A 277 6.16 -13.97 -20.78
N THR A 278 7.32 -13.97 -21.42
CA THR A 278 8.65 -14.07 -20.78
C THR A 278 9.39 -12.73 -20.78
N THR A 279 8.77 -11.67 -21.33
CA THR A 279 9.31 -10.32 -21.39
C THR A 279 8.37 -9.32 -20.74
N TRP A 280 8.92 -8.16 -20.41
CA TRP A 280 8.19 -6.99 -19.95
C TRP A 280 7.45 -6.31 -21.10
N TYR A 281 6.68 -5.27 -20.77
CA TYR A 281 5.81 -4.50 -21.67
C TYR A 281 4.52 -5.23 -22.09
N TYR A 282 3.47 -4.45 -22.34
CA TYR A 282 2.15 -4.94 -22.69
C TYR A 282 2.08 -5.64 -24.06
N SER A 283 1.13 -6.56 -24.17
CA SER A 283 0.78 -7.24 -25.41
C SER A 283 -0.20 -6.45 -26.29
N SER A 284 -0.08 -6.63 -27.61
CA SER A 284 -1.17 -6.24 -28.53
C SER A 284 -2.31 -7.25 -28.58
N ASP A 285 -2.07 -8.48 -28.11
CA ASP A 285 -3.09 -9.51 -27.93
C ASP A 285 -3.82 -9.29 -26.61
N VAL A 286 -5.11 -8.98 -26.71
CA VAL A 286 -6.00 -8.57 -25.61
C VAL A 286 -7.28 -9.39 -25.63
N LEU A 287 -8.08 -9.31 -24.57
CA LEU A 287 -9.40 -9.95 -24.53
C LEU A 287 -10.29 -9.47 -25.69
N CYS A 288 -11.02 -10.38 -26.32
CA CYS A 288 -11.92 -10.05 -27.41
C CYS A 288 -13.21 -9.42 -26.87
N ALA A 289 -13.34 -8.10 -26.99
CA ALA A 289 -14.55 -7.35 -26.60
C ALA A 289 -15.79 -7.65 -27.49
N GLY A 290 -15.62 -8.40 -28.58
CA GLY A 290 -16.68 -8.70 -29.52
C GLY A 290 -17.63 -9.85 -29.13
N ARG A 291 -17.17 -10.76 -28.26
CA ARG A 291 -17.82 -12.04 -27.98
C ARG A 291 -18.51 -12.03 -26.62
N GLU A 292 -19.72 -12.61 -26.55
CA GLU A 292 -20.42 -12.78 -25.26
C GLU A 292 -19.69 -13.75 -24.32
N THR A 293 -19.02 -14.77 -24.87
CA THR A 293 -18.23 -15.72 -24.08
C THR A 293 -17.10 -15.06 -23.29
N THR A 294 -16.57 -13.93 -23.76
CA THR A 294 -15.57 -13.14 -23.01
C THR A 294 -16.21 -12.55 -21.75
N PHE A 295 -17.40 -11.97 -21.85
CA PHE A 295 -18.10 -11.42 -20.70
C PHE A 295 -18.56 -12.51 -19.74
N GLU A 296 -19.09 -13.63 -20.25
CA GLU A 296 -19.44 -14.79 -19.41
C GLU A 296 -18.23 -15.29 -18.61
N PHE A 297 -17.06 -15.39 -19.24
CA PHE A 297 -15.81 -15.74 -18.56
C PHE A 297 -15.48 -14.76 -17.43
N LEU A 298 -15.54 -13.46 -17.70
CA LEU A 298 -15.21 -12.42 -16.72
C LEU A 298 -16.20 -12.38 -15.57
N GLU A 299 -17.50 -12.45 -15.85
CA GLU A 299 -18.54 -12.50 -14.83
C GLU A 299 -18.33 -13.74 -13.93
N ASN A 300 -17.95 -14.88 -14.50
CA ASN A 300 -17.65 -16.10 -13.73
C ASN A 300 -16.39 -15.98 -12.87
N VAL A 301 -15.30 -15.41 -13.40
CA VAL A 301 -14.08 -15.12 -12.65
C VAL A 301 -14.39 -14.16 -11.50
N LEU A 302 -15.03 -13.03 -11.81
CA LEU A 302 -15.38 -12.00 -10.82
C LEU A 302 -16.34 -12.56 -9.77
N THR A 303 -17.27 -13.44 -10.13
CA THR A 303 -18.13 -14.13 -9.14
C THR A 303 -17.31 -14.83 -8.06
N GLU A 304 -16.25 -15.56 -8.43
CA GLU A 304 -15.38 -16.21 -7.46
C GLU A 304 -14.55 -15.19 -6.68
N VAL A 305 -13.99 -14.17 -7.34
CA VAL A 305 -13.25 -13.07 -6.68
C VAL A 305 -14.11 -12.37 -5.62
N LEU A 306 -15.36 -12.03 -5.92
CA LEU A 306 -16.27 -11.38 -4.97
C LEU A 306 -16.57 -12.24 -3.74
N GLY A 307 -16.43 -13.57 -3.85
CA GLY A 307 -16.58 -14.50 -2.73
C GLY A 307 -15.32 -14.64 -1.87
N LEU A 308 -14.17 -14.16 -2.33
CA LEU A 308 -12.88 -14.19 -1.61
C LEU A 308 -12.57 -12.86 -0.93
N PHE A 309 -12.94 -11.75 -1.57
CA PHE A 309 -12.60 -10.41 -1.11
C PHE A 309 -13.83 -9.68 -0.55
N PRO A 310 -13.85 -9.33 0.75
CA PRO A 310 -14.96 -8.59 1.35
C PRO A 310 -14.98 -7.12 0.93
N SER A 311 -13.89 -6.58 0.39
CA SER A 311 -13.76 -5.18 -0.03
C SER A 311 -14.92 -4.73 -0.92
N LYS A 312 -15.45 -3.54 -0.63
CA LYS A 312 -16.44 -2.88 -1.48
C LYS A 312 -15.90 -2.60 -2.89
N TYR A 313 -14.59 -2.39 -3.00
CA TYR A 313 -13.92 -1.98 -4.23
C TYR A 313 -13.24 -3.17 -4.91
N ILE A 314 -13.34 -3.22 -6.23
CA ILE A 314 -12.61 -4.14 -7.10
C ILE A 314 -11.89 -3.30 -8.16
N HIS A 315 -10.58 -3.52 -8.31
CA HIS A 315 -9.82 -2.90 -9.39
C HIS A 315 -9.93 -3.78 -10.64
N VAL A 316 -10.20 -3.19 -11.79
CA VAL A 316 -10.34 -3.91 -13.07
C VAL A 316 -9.27 -3.55 -14.09
N GLY A 317 -8.30 -2.75 -13.66
CA GLY A 317 -7.23 -2.25 -14.50
C GLY A 317 -7.74 -1.29 -15.56
N GLY A 318 -7.50 -1.63 -16.83
CA GLY A 318 -7.96 -0.86 -17.99
C GLY A 318 -6.86 -0.06 -18.68
N ASP A 319 -5.62 -0.21 -18.24
CA ASP A 319 -4.44 0.43 -18.79
C ASP A 319 -3.93 -0.30 -20.05
N GLU A 320 -3.10 0.45 -20.80
CA GLU A 320 -2.24 -0.03 -21.89
C GLU A 320 -2.87 -1.00 -22.93
N CYS A 321 -4.19 -1.00 -23.12
CA CYS A 321 -4.90 -1.93 -24.01
C CYS A 321 -4.82 -1.50 -25.50
N PRO A 322 -3.98 -2.13 -26.35
CA PRO A 322 -3.78 -1.66 -27.72
C PRO A 322 -4.93 -2.07 -28.63
N LYS A 323 -5.40 -1.15 -29.45
CA LYS A 323 -6.62 -1.36 -30.27
C LYS A 323 -6.38 -2.18 -31.55
N MET A 324 -5.15 -2.63 -31.80
CA MET A 324 -4.74 -3.27 -33.05
C MET A 324 -5.55 -4.54 -33.36
N ARG A 325 -5.74 -5.42 -32.36
CA ARG A 325 -6.49 -6.67 -32.57
C ARG A 325 -7.98 -6.43 -32.77
N TRP A 326 -8.57 -5.45 -32.10
CA TRP A 326 -9.99 -5.14 -32.26
C TRP A 326 -10.31 -4.54 -33.63
N LYS A 327 -9.42 -3.71 -34.20
CA LYS A 327 -9.53 -3.20 -35.57
C LYS A 327 -9.66 -4.32 -36.61
N ALA A 328 -8.86 -5.38 -36.44
CA ALA A 328 -8.84 -6.52 -37.35
C ALA A 328 -9.88 -7.61 -37.02
N CYS A 329 -10.49 -7.58 -35.83
CA CYS A 329 -11.35 -8.66 -35.35
C CYS A 329 -12.80 -8.50 -35.86
N PRO A 330 -13.34 -9.46 -36.66
CA PRO A 330 -14.71 -9.37 -37.16
C PRO A 330 -15.76 -9.33 -36.05
N ASP A 331 -15.51 -9.96 -34.91
CA ASP A 331 -16.43 -10.00 -33.77
C ASP A 331 -16.48 -8.64 -33.08
N CYS A 332 -15.33 -8.00 -32.85
CA CYS A 332 -15.25 -6.64 -32.30
C CYS A 332 -15.90 -5.62 -33.23
N GLN A 333 -15.62 -5.71 -34.54
CA GLN A 333 -16.23 -4.81 -35.53
C GLN A 333 -17.76 -5.00 -35.62
N ARG A 334 -18.26 -6.24 -35.46
CA ARG A 334 -19.72 -6.49 -35.36
C ARG A 334 -20.31 -5.90 -34.08
N ARG A 335 -19.63 -6.01 -32.94
CA ARG A 335 -20.05 -5.39 -31.67
C ARG A 335 -20.19 -3.89 -31.83
N MET A 336 -19.18 -3.22 -32.37
CA MET A 336 -19.18 -1.78 -32.58
C MET A 336 -20.37 -1.34 -33.45
N ARG A 337 -20.64 -2.02 -34.57
CA ARG A 337 -21.81 -1.72 -35.40
C ARG A 337 -23.14 -1.93 -34.67
N ARG A 338 -23.26 -2.98 -33.87
CA ARG A 338 -24.49 -3.31 -33.13
C ARG A 338 -24.80 -2.29 -32.03
N GLU A 339 -23.77 -1.85 -31.32
CA GLU A 339 -23.88 -0.93 -30.18
C GLU A 339 -23.73 0.55 -30.61
N GLY A 340 -23.51 0.83 -31.90
CA GLY A 340 -23.36 2.19 -32.42
C GLY A 340 -22.07 2.89 -31.98
N LEU A 341 -21.00 2.15 -31.73
CA LEU A 341 -19.73 2.68 -31.21
C LEU A 341 -18.88 3.28 -32.32
N LYS A 342 -18.32 4.47 -32.06
CA LYS A 342 -17.56 5.26 -33.03
C LYS A 342 -16.23 4.62 -33.42
N ASP A 343 -15.48 4.13 -32.44
CA ASP A 343 -14.12 3.61 -32.60
C ASP A 343 -13.79 2.59 -31.50
N GLU A 344 -12.57 2.04 -31.53
CA GLU A 344 -12.15 1.02 -30.56
C GLU A 344 -11.90 1.57 -29.14
N ASN A 345 -11.76 2.89 -28.96
CA ASN A 345 -11.73 3.47 -27.60
C ASN A 345 -13.14 3.46 -27.00
N ALA A 346 -14.16 3.78 -27.80
CA ALA A 346 -15.55 3.57 -27.40
C ALA A 346 -15.87 2.08 -27.15
N LEU A 347 -15.22 1.14 -27.85
CA LEU A 347 -15.32 -0.29 -27.55
C LEU A 347 -14.71 -0.68 -26.20
N GLN A 348 -13.59 -0.07 -25.80
CA GLN A 348 -13.03 -0.27 -24.46
C GLN A 348 -13.98 0.27 -23.38
N SER A 349 -14.50 1.48 -23.56
CA SER A 349 -15.49 2.05 -22.61
C SER A 349 -16.73 1.17 -22.51
N TYR A 350 -17.28 0.68 -23.64
CA TYR A 350 -18.38 -0.29 -23.63
C TYR A 350 -18.05 -1.54 -22.80
N PHE A 351 -16.85 -2.10 -22.99
CA PHE A 351 -16.40 -3.29 -22.28
C PHE A 351 -16.36 -3.05 -20.77
N VAL A 352 -15.72 -1.96 -20.35
CA VAL A 352 -15.51 -1.64 -18.93
C VAL A 352 -16.81 -1.21 -18.26
N CYS A 353 -17.64 -0.39 -18.91
CA CYS A 353 -18.96 0.00 -18.40
C CYS A 353 -19.89 -1.21 -18.21
N ARG A 354 -19.77 -2.25 -19.07
CA ARG A 354 -20.52 -3.49 -18.88
C ARG A 354 -20.09 -4.24 -17.63
N ILE A 355 -18.78 -4.33 -17.37
CA ILE A 355 -18.24 -4.93 -16.15
C ILE A 355 -18.61 -4.10 -14.91
N GLU A 356 -18.53 -2.77 -14.98
CA GLU A 356 -18.95 -1.86 -13.91
C GLU A 356 -20.41 -2.08 -13.53
N LYS A 357 -21.31 -2.11 -14.53
CA LYS A 357 -22.73 -2.36 -14.33
C LYS A 357 -22.96 -3.72 -13.65
N TRP A 358 -22.19 -4.74 -14.03
CA TRP A 358 -22.27 -6.05 -13.41
C TRP A 358 -21.78 -6.01 -11.96
N LEU A 359 -20.65 -5.35 -11.66
CA LEU A 359 -20.13 -5.18 -10.30
C LEU A 359 -21.13 -4.45 -9.40
N HIS A 360 -21.75 -3.39 -9.91
CA HIS A 360 -22.80 -2.64 -9.21
C HIS A 360 -24.01 -3.50 -8.86
N ALA A 361 -24.45 -4.35 -9.79
CA ALA A 361 -25.54 -5.29 -9.53
C ALA A 361 -25.21 -6.31 -8.43
N HIS A 362 -23.92 -6.49 -8.12
CA HIS A 362 -23.42 -7.36 -7.05
C HIS A 362 -22.92 -6.57 -5.83
N GLY A 363 -23.27 -5.29 -5.71
CA GLY A 363 -22.98 -4.45 -4.54
C GLY A 363 -21.52 -4.01 -4.41
N ARG A 364 -20.77 -4.01 -5.52
CA ARG A 364 -19.36 -3.61 -5.57
C ARG A 364 -19.18 -2.35 -6.41
N GLU A 365 -18.14 -1.59 -6.11
CA GLU A 365 -17.74 -0.41 -6.87
C GLU A 365 -16.42 -0.67 -7.61
N MET A 366 -16.31 -0.13 -8.82
CA MET A 366 -15.17 -0.34 -9.71
C MET A 366 -14.14 0.78 -9.56
N ILE A 367 -12.87 0.39 -9.45
CA ILE A 367 -11.71 1.26 -9.65
C ILE A 367 -11.02 0.84 -10.97
N GLY A 368 -10.52 1.79 -11.74
CA GLY A 368 -9.65 1.50 -12.87
C GLY A 368 -8.68 2.63 -13.19
N TRP A 369 -7.67 2.32 -14.00
CA TRP A 369 -6.62 3.26 -14.39
C TRP A 369 -7.18 4.41 -15.26
N ASP A 370 -6.45 5.53 -15.31
CA ASP A 370 -6.94 6.77 -15.94
C ASP A 370 -7.22 6.70 -17.46
N GLU A 371 -6.74 5.67 -18.15
CA GLU A 371 -7.13 5.35 -19.53
C GLU A 371 -8.63 5.17 -19.71
N LEU A 372 -9.37 4.80 -18.66
CA LEU A 372 -10.82 4.67 -18.74
C LEU A 372 -11.53 5.96 -19.15
N LEU A 373 -10.91 7.13 -18.92
CA LEU A 373 -11.43 8.44 -19.35
C LEU A 373 -11.49 8.57 -20.88
N GLU A 374 -10.63 7.87 -21.63
CA GLU A 374 -10.47 8.07 -23.09
C GLU A 374 -11.73 7.71 -23.91
N GLY A 375 -12.53 6.75 -23.42
CA GLY A 375 -13.79 6.35 -24.03
C GLY A 375 -15.03 6.87 -23.32
N GLY A 376 -14.86 7.64 -22.24
CA GLY A 376 -15.90 8.06 -21.32
C GLY A 376 -16.13 7.07 -20.17
N VAL A 377 -16.33 7.61 -18.97
CA VAL A 377 -16.64 6.87 -17.73
C VAL A 377 -18.04 7.19 -17.25
N THR A 378 -18.60 6.33 -16.40
CA THR A 378 -19.85 6.66 -15.70
C THR A 378 -19.54 7.54 -14.47
N PRO A 379 -20.50 8.29 -13.92
CA PRO A 379 -20.26 9.12 -12.73
C PRO A 379 -19.82 8.34 -11.48
N SER A 380 -20.05 7.03 -11.45
CA SER A 380 -19.68 6.17 -10.32
C SER A 380 -18.25 5.65 -10.38
N THR A 381 -17.64 5.63 -11.57
CA THR A 381 -16.28 5.09 -11.77
C THR A 381 -15.29 5.86 -10.92
N ILE A 382 -14.48 5.13 -10.14
CA ILE A 382 -13.35 5.69 -9.41
C ILE A 382 -12.12 5.58 -10.30
N VAL A 383 -11.44 6.70 -10.55
CA VAL A 383 -10.29 6.76 -11.46
C VAL A 383 -8.99 6.77 -10.67
N MET A 384 -8.07 5.86 -10.97
CA MET A 384 -6.72 5.84 -10.41
C MET A 384 -5.74 6.47 -11.40
N SER A 385 -5.21 7.65 -11.06
CA SER A 385 -4.34 8.45 -11.94
C SER A 385 -2.89 8.04 -11.82
N TRP A 386 -2.28 7.55 -12.89
CA TRP A 386 -0.91 7.01 -12.85
C TRP A 386 0.03 7.61 -13.89
N ARG A 387 -0.46 7.96 -15.10
CA ARG A 387 0.41 8.50 -16.18
C ARG A 387 1.02 9.85 -15.81
N GLY A 388 0.32 10.55 -14.92
CA GLY A 388 0.60 11.83 -14.29
C GLY A 388 -0.54 12.17 -13.32
N ALA A 389 -0.69 13.44 -12.95
CA ALA A 389 -1.81 13.90 -12.13
C ALA A 389 -3.04 14.28 -12.96
N GLU A 390 -2.88 14.40 -14.28
CA GLU A 390 -3.87 14.94 -15.21
C GLU A 390 -5.17 14.13 -15.22
N GLY A 391 -5.09 12.80 -15.23
CA GLY A 391 -6.28 11.93 -15.23
C GLY A 391 -7.12 12.10 -13.97
N GLY A 392 -6.49 12.18 -12.80
CA GLY A 392 -7.16 12.43 -11.52
C GLY A 392 -7.77 13.82 -11.45
N ILE A 393 -7.07 14.83 -11.98
CA ILE A 393 -7.59 16.20 -12.07
C ILE A 393 -8.81 16.27 -12.98
N GLU A 394 -8.76 15.61 -14.14
CA GLU A 394 -9.88 15.54 -15.09
C GLU A 394 -11.09 14.81 -14.47
N ALA A 395 -10.87 13.64 -13.86
CA ALA A 395 -11.91 12.89 -13.17
C ALA A 395 -12.58 13.74 -12.07
N ALA A 396 -11.79 14.37 -11.21
CA ALA A 396 -12.29 15.24 -10.14
C ALA A 396 -13.13 16.41 -10.68
N LYS A 397 -12.74 17.00 -11.82
CA LYS A 397 -13.50 18.07 -12.51
C LYS A 397 -14.81 17.60 -13.12
N LEU A 398 -14.87 16.33 -13.54
CA LEU A 398 -16.10 15.69 -14.01
C LEU A 398 -17.03 15.25 -12.87
N GLY A 399 -16.58 15.37 -11.62
CA GLY A 399 -17.33 14.93 -10.43
C GLY A 399 -17.09 13.47 -10.06
N ASN A 400 -16.20 12.78 -10.78
CA ASN A 400 -15.78 11.42 -10.45
C ASN A 400 -14.79 11.44 -9.29
N ARG A 401 -14.87 10.41 -8.46
CA ARG A 401 -13.88 10.18 -7.39
C ARG A 401 -12.55 9.73 -8.00
N ALA A 402 -11.44 10.16 -7.43
CA ALA A 402 -10.10 9.83 -7.92
C ALA A 402 -9.15 9.40 -6.81
N ILE A 403 -8.21 8.53 -7.15
CA ILE A 403 -7.06 8.13 -6.33
C ILE A 403 -5.79 8.56 -7.07
N MET A 404 -4.90 9.28 -6.40
CA MET A 404 -3.67 9.77 -7.01
C MET A 404 -2.52 8.78 -6.82
N SER A 405 -2.00 8.26 -7.93
CA SER A 405 -0.80 7.39 -7.97
C SER A 405 0.20 7.79 -9.08
N PRO A 406 0.46 9.10 -9.34
CA PRO A 406 1.29 9.51 -10.45
C PRO A 406 2.69 8.89 -10.41
N ARG A 407 3.08 8.25 -11.51
CA ARG A 407 4.33 7.48 -11.65
C ARG A 407 5.61 8.24 -11.37
N PHE A 408 5.60 9.57 -11.48
CA PHE A 408 6.77 10.38 -11.19
C PHE A 408 6.95 10.71 -9.71
N TYR A 409 6.01 10.30 -8.85
CA TYR A 409 6.03 10.48 -7.40
C TYR A 409 5.83 9.18 -6.63
N PHE A 410 5.02 8.25 -7.13
CA PHE A 410 4.56 7.10 -6.33
C PHE A 410 4.82 5.74 -6.97
N TYR A 411 5.63 5.65 -8.03
CA TYR A 411 6.12 4.37 -8.54
C TYR A 411 7.44 4.05 -7.84
N LEU A 412 7.37 3.07 -6.94
CA LEU A 412 8.48 2.69 -6.08
C LEU A 412 9.39 1.65 -6.74
N ASP A 413 9.07 1.19 -7.95
CA ASP A 413 9.93 0.38 -8.82
C ASP A 413 10.97 1.22 -9.60
N TYR A 414 10.90 2.55 -9.52
CA TYR A 414 11.91 3.45 -10.09
C TYR A 414 13.11 3.58 -9.14
N TYR A 415 14.28 3.91 -9.70
CA TYR A 415 15.48 4.18 -8.90
C TYR A 415 15.23 5.28 -7.86
N GLN A 416 16.00 5.24 -6.78
CA GLN A 416 15.82 6.13 -5.62
C GLN A 416 16.75 7.34 -5.67
N THR A 417 17.84 7.27 -6.46
CA THR A 417 18.81 8.36 -6.58
C THR A 417 18.93 8.88 -8.01
N SER A 418 19.53 10.05 -8.15
CA SER A 418 19.85 10.67 -9.44
C SER A 418 20.99 9.97 -10.22
N ASP A 419 21.85 9.19 -9.54
CA ASP A 419 22.96 8.45 -10.15
C ASP A 419 23.02 7.00 -9.61
N PRO A 420 22.13 6.11 -10.10
CA PRO A 420 21.93 4.79 -9.52
C PRO A 420 23.17 3.88 -9.60
N GLU A 421 23.92 3.95 -10.71
CA GLU A 421 25.13 3.15 -10.91
C GLU A 421 26.21 3.53 -9.89
N LYS A 422 26.47 4.84 -9.72
CA LYS A 422 27.44 5.33 -8.74
C LYS A 422 27.06 4.98 -7.31
N ASN A 423 25.76 4.95 -7.01
CA ASN A 423 25.23 4.68 -5.69
C ASN A 423 25.00 3.18 -5.41
N GLY A 424 25.27 2.31 -6.39
CA GLY A 424 25.16 0.86 -6.24
C GLY A 424 23.73 0.37 -6.13
N GLU A 425 22.77 1.07 -6.75
CA GLU A 425 21.38 0.64 -6.74
C GLU A 425 21.18 -0.66 -7.56
N PRO A 426 20.33 -1.59 -7.08
CA PRO A 426 19.95 -2.75 -7.85
C PRO A 426 19.19 -2.35 -9.11
N LEU A 427 19.28 -3.20 -10.14
CA LEU A 427 18.59 -3.00 -11.41
C LEU A 427 17.10 -2.70 -11.18
N SER A 428 16.65 -1.56 -11.67
CA SER A 428 15.27 -1.09 -11.63
C SER A 428 14.80 -0.74 -13.04
N ILE A 429 13.50 -0.50 -13.25
CA ILE A 429 12.96 -0.26 -14.61
C ILE A 429 13.56 0.97 -15.31
N GLY A 430 14.08 1.92 -14.53
CA GLY A 430 14.64 3.20 -14.98
C GLY A 430 14.00 4.38 -14.26
N ARG A 431 14.37 5.60 -14.68
CA ARG A 431 13.94 6.88 -14.06
C ARG A 431 14.28 6.93 -12.56
N ASN A 432 13.96 8.03 -11.89
CA ASN A 432 14.16 8.15 -10.46
C ASN A 432 13.00 8.86 -9.74
N VAL A 433 12.69 8.35 -8.55
CA VAL A 433 11.80 8.96 -7.56
C VAL A 433 12.54 9.00 -6.23
N PRO A 434 13.34 10.05 -6.00
CA PRO A 434 13.95 10.30 -4.71
C PRO A 434 12.88 10.63 -3.66
N ILE A 435 13.16 10.32 -2.40
CA ILE A 435 12.20 10.48 -1.32
C ILE A 435 11.73 11.94 -1.16
N ARG A 436 12.61 12.94 -1.37
CA ARG A 436 12.23 14.37 -1.38
C ARG A 436 11.20 14.70 -2.45
N LYS A 437 11.36 14.13 -3.65
CA LYS A 437 10.43 14.36 -4.75
C LYS A 437 9.05 13.82 -4.41
N LEU A 438 8.98 12.59 -3.91
CA LEU A 438 7.74 11.97 -3.44
C LEU A 438 7.10 12.80 -2.33
N TYR A 439 7.88 13.17 -1.30
CA TYR A 439 7.40 13.94 -0.16
C TYR A 439 6.82 15.31 -0.55
N GLY A 440 7.36 15.93 -1.60
CA GLY A 440 6.92 17.23 -2.12
C GLY A 440 5.64 17.20 -2.96
N TYR A 441 4.99 16.05 -3.16
CA TYR A 441 3.78 15.96 -3.96
C TYR A 441 2.61 16.75 -3.34
N ASP A 442 1.90 17.55 -4.14
CA ASP A 442 0.66 18.21 -3.77
C ASP A 442 -0.54 17.48 -4.41
N PRO A 443 -1.37 16.75 -3.62
CA PRO A 443 -2.54 16.05 -4.13
C PRO A 443 -3.64 16.96 -4.71
N PHE A 444 -3.62 18.26 -4.42
CA PHE A 444 -4.67 19.22 -4.78
C PHE A 444 -4.24 20.21 -5.86
N ASP A 445 -3.06 20.04 -6.44
CA ASP A 445 -2.57 20.94 -7.48
C ASP A 445 -3.60 21.07 -8.61
N ARG A 446 -3.94 22.32 -8.95
CA ARG A 446 -4.91 22.71 -10.00
C ARG A 446 -6.38 22.29 -9.75
N LEU A 447 -6.74 22.00 -8.50
CA LEU A 447 -8.11 21.74 -8.06
C LEU A 447 -8.64 22.88 -7.17
N ASP A 448 -9.93 23.17 -7.29
CA ASP A 448 -10.64 24.01 -6.32
C ASP A 448 -11.18 23.18 -5.14
N GLU A 449 -11.69 23.85 -4.10
CA GLU A 449 -12.18 23.19 -2.88
C GLU A 449 -13.28 22.14 -3.16
N THR A 450 -14.13 22.35 -4.18
CA THR A 450 -15.20 21.40 -4.51
C THR A 450 -14.62 20.17 -5.20
N GLN A 451 -13.68 20.38 -6.12
CA GLN A 451 -13.02 19.30 -6.85
C GLN A 451 -12.08 18.50 -5.95
N SER A 452 -11.41 19.13 -4.99
CA SER A 452 -10.52 18.45 -4.04
C SER A 452 -11.25 17.41 -3.20
N ARG A 453 -12.56 17.58 -2.93
CA ARG A 453 -13.39 16.58 -2.22
C ARG A 453 -13.58 15.28 -3.01
N ASN A 454 -13.32 15.28 -4.31
CA ASN A 454 -13.36 14.08 -5.13
C ASN A 454 -12.06 13.26 -5.04
N ILE A 455 -10.98 13.80 -4.46
CA ILE A 455 -9.74 13.06 -4.23
C ILE A 455 -9.90 12.20 -2.96
N LEU A 456 -10.03 10.88 -3.14
CA LEU A 456 -10.18 9.94 -2.04
C LEU A 456 -8.88 9.77 -1.24
N GLY A 457 -7.75 9.90 -1.93
CA GLY A 457 -6.42 9.82 -1.35
C GLY A 457 -5.35 9.42 -2.36
N ILE A 458 -4.25 8.86 -1.84
CA ILE A 458 -3.05 8.57 -2.62
C ILE A 458 -2.62 7.10 -2.49
N GLN A 459 -1.89 6.61 -3.49
CA GLN A 459 -1.34 5.26 -3.52
C GLN A 459 0.09 5.21 -4.06
N ALA A 460 0.93 4.39 -3.42
CA ALA A 460 2.22 3.97 -3.95
C ALA A 460 2.13 2.62 -4.65
N ASN A 461 2.75 2.48 -5.83
CA ASN A 461 2.73 1.25 -6.60
C ASN A 461 4.13 0.65 -6.65
N LEU A 462 4.23 -0.67 -6.40
CA LEU A 462 5.45 -1.44 -6.60
C LEU A 462 5.20 -2.48 -7.70
N TRP A 463 5.61 -2.14 -8.92
CA TRP A 463 5.70 -3.07 -10.04
C TRP A 463 6.97 -3.93 -9.92
N THR A 464 6.91 -5.20 -10.30
CA THR A 464 7.96 -6.15 -9.92
C THR A 464 8.78 -6.73 -11.07
N GLU A 465 8.79 -6.15 -12.28
CA GLU A 465 9.58 -6.66 -13.43
C GLU A 465 11.05 -6.91 -13.10
N TYR A 466 11.65 -6.11 -12.21
CA TYR A 466 13.05 -6.23 -11.79
C TYR A 466 13.22 -6.56 -10.29
N ILE A 467 12.11 -6.87 -9.61
CA ILE A 467 12.07 -7.05 -8.16
C ILE A 467 11.59 -8.48 -7.88
N ALA A 468 12.54 -9.41 -7.83
CA ALA A 468 12.24 -10.84 -7.75
C ALA A 468 12.12 -11.40 -6.31
N THR A 469 12.46 -10.62 -5.29
CA THR A 469 12.57 -11.09 -3.90
C THR A 469 12.04 -10.05 -2.93
N MET A 470 11.56 -10.51 -1.77
CA MET A 470 11.02 -9.62 -0.74
C MET A 470 12.08 -8.65 -0.20
N ASP A 471 13.33 -9.09 0.00
CA ASP A 471 14.44 -8.19 0.38
C ASP A 471 14.61 -7.02 -0.61
N HIS A 472 14.46 -7.26 -1.92
CA HIS A 472 14.51 -6.20 -2.93
C HIS A 472 13.24 -5.35 -2.89
N ALA A 473 12.06 -5.94 -2.70
CA ALA A 473 10.80 -5.20 -2.54
C ALA A 473 10.86 -4.24 -1.35
N GLU A 474 11.30 -4.70 -0.19
CA GLU A 474 11.50 -3.87 1.00
C GLU A 474 12.50 -2.74 0.77
N TYR A 475 13.64 -3.05 0.14
CA TYR A 475 14.63 -2.04 -0.25
C TYR A 475 14.01 -0.94 -1.11
N MET A 476 13.12 -1.30 -2.04
CA MET A 476 12.44 -0.34 -2.92
C MET A 476 11.31 0.41 -2.22
N LEU A 477 10.62 -0.21 -1.27
CA LEU A 477 9.52 0.41 -0.52
C LEU A 477 10.04 1.38 0.56
N LEU A 478 11.08 1.00 1.29
CA LEU A 478 11.52 1.68 2.51
C LEU A 478 12.80 2.50 2.25
N PRO A 479 12.86 3.78 2.69
CA PRO A 479 11.89 4.51 3.51
C PRO A 479 10.84 5.33 2.72
N ARG A 480 10.71 5.16 1.40
CA ARG A 480 9.80 5.98 0.58
C ARG A 480 8.31 5.85 0.98
N LEU A 481 7.88 4.69 1.48
CA LEU A 481 6.54 4.52 2.05
C LEU A 481 6.30 5.38 3.30
N ALA A 482 7.33 5.65 4.11
CA ALA A 482 7.22 6.55 5.25
C ALA A 482 6.89 7.98 4.79
N ALA A 483 7.56 8.46 3.75
CA ALA A 483 7.25 9.75 3.14
C ALA A 483 5.83 9.75 2.56
N MET A 484 5.44 8.71 1.82
CA MET A 484 4.08 8.61 1.27
C MET A 484 3.03 8.66 2.37
N SER A 485 3.22 7.89 3.45
CA SER A 485 2.27 7.86 4.56
C SER A 485 2.07 9.23 5.19
N GLU A 486 3.12 10.05 5.28
CA GLU A 486 3.02 11.42 5.78
C GLU A 486 2.34 12.37 4.78
N VAL A 487 2.57 12.20 3.47
CA VAL A 487 1.80 12.90 2.44
C VAL A 487 0.31 12.57 2.53
N ALA A 488 -0.04 11.33 2.86
CA ALA A 488 -1.42 10.90 2.94
C ALA A 488 -2.12 11.29 4.26
N TRP A 489 -1.37 11.33 5.36
CA TRP A 489 -1.89 11.52 6.71
C TRP A 489 -1.86 12.99 7.15
N ALA A 490 -0.78 13.69 6.85
CA ALA A 490 -0.46 15.01 7.40
C ALA A 490 -0.33 16.08 6.29
N THR A 491 -1.10 15.95 5.20
CA THR A 491 -1.00 16.73 3.95
C THR A 491 -0.67 18.21 4.12
N GLU A 492 -1.31 18.89 5.08
CA GLU A 492 -1.25 20.34 5.31
C GLU A 492 -0.12 20.80 6.25
N ARG A 493 0.56 19.88 6.94
CA ARG A 493 1.52 20.16 8.03
C ARG A 493 2.88 19.48 7.85
N ARG A 494 3.29 19.36 6.59
CA ARG A 494 4.53 18.71 6.16
C ARG A 494 5.73 19.65 6.23
N ASP A 495 6.86 19.12 6.66
CA ASP A 495 8.17 19.76 6.63
C ASP A 495 9.20 18.66 6.37
N TYR A 496 9.95 18.79 5.27
CA TYR A 496 10.83 17.72 4.83
C TYR A 496 12.04 17.53 5.74
N ASP A 497 12.60 18.62 6.28
CA ASP A 497 13.79 18.53 7.11
C ASP A 497 13.43 17.94 8.48
N ASP A 498 12.26 18.29 9.04
CA ASP A 498 11.69 17.62 10.21
C ASP A 498 11.33 16.15 9.94
N PHE A 499 10.78 15.83 8.76
CA PHE A 499 10.52 14.45 8.37
C PHE A 499 11.80 13.59 8.35
N VAL A 500 12.87 14.08 7.73
CA VAL A 500 14.16 13.38 7.68
C VAL A 500 14.73 13.18 9.09
N ARG A 501 14.58 14.17 9.97
CA ARG A 501 14.98 14.07 11.39
C ARG A 501 14.22 12.93 12.09
N ARG A 502 12.89 12.91 11.99
CA ARG A 502 12.03 11.86 12.60
C ARG A 502 12.24 10.47 12.02
N LEU A 503 12.71 10.38 10.78
CA LEU A 503 12.95 9.11 10.10
C LEU A 503 14.02 8.26 10.80
N GLY A 504 14.89 8.86 11.62
CA GLY A 504 15.85 8.15 12.45
C GLY A 504 15.20 7.13 13.41
N THR A 505 14.07 7.47 14.02
CA THR A 505 13.32 6.56 14.92
C THR A 505 12.76 5.38 14.16
N LEU A 506 12.15 5.64 13.01
CA LEU A 506 11.55 4.60 12.17
C LEU A 506 12.61 3.66 11.58
N ARG A 507 13.82 4.16 11.28
CA ARG A 507 14.97 3.34 10.91
C ARG A 507 15.32 2.31 12.00
N GLY A 508 15.32 2.72 13.27
CA GLY A 508 15.58 1.81 14.39
C GLY A 508 14.51 0.72 14.55
N LEU A 509 13.26 1.01 14.15
CA LEU A 509 12.21 -0.02 14.04
C LEU A 509 12.50 -0.98 12.88
N TYR A 510 12.86 -0.48 11.70
CA TYR A 510 13.19 -1.34 10.57
C TYR A 510 14.31 -2.32 10.89
N ASP A 511 15.37 -1.85 11.57
CA ASP A 511 16.50 -2.69 11.98
C ASP A 511 16.06 -3.83 12.92
N ARG A 512 15.10 -3.57 13.82
CA ARG A 512 14.59 -4.57 14.79
C ARG A 512 13.64 -5.57 14.16
N GLU A 513 12.81 -5.12 13.22
CA GLU A 513 11.92 -5.97 12.41
C GLU A 513 12.66 -6.75 11.32
N GLY A 514 13.95 -6.44 11.12
CA GLY A 514 14.78 -7.03 10.09
C GLY A 514 14.34 -6.65 8.68
N TYR A 515 13.68 -5.49 8.50
CA TYR A 515 13.33 -4.99 7.17
C TYR A 515 14.58 -4.51 6.43
N ARG A 516 14.68 -4.81 5.14
CA ARG A 516 15.63 -4.16 4.23
C ARG A 516 15.11 -2.79 3.84
N TYR A 517 16.00 -1.81 3.73
CA TYR A 517 15.66 -0.47 3.30
C TYR A 517 16.85 0.18 2.60
N ALA A 518 16.57 1.12 1.70
CA ALA A 518 17.60 1.97 1.12
C ALA A 518 18.06 3.03 2.13
N ASP A 519 19.37 3.26 2.21
CA ASP A 519 19.95 4.14 3.23
C ASP A 519 20.32 5.55 2.71
N PHE A 520 19.99 5.86 1.45
CA PHE A 520 20.43 7.07 0.74
C PHE A 520 20.08 8.37 1.48
N VAL A 521 18.83 8.48 1.96
CA VAL A 521 18.36 9.67 2.70
C VAL A 521 19.17 9.92 3.98
N PHE A 522 19.60 8.86 4.67
CA PHE A 522 20.43 8.98 5.88
C PHE A 522 21.87 9.39 5.57
N ARG A 523 22.29 9.25 4.31
CA ARG A 523 23.58 9.70 3.79
C ARG A 523 23.51 11.05 3.06
N GLY A 524 22.32 11.66 2.98
CA GLY A 524 22.09 12.91 2.24
C GLY A 524 22.18 12.75 0.71
N ILE A 525 21.88 11.56 0.19
CA ILE A 525 21.90 11.24 -1.24
C ILE A 525 20.44 11.17 -1.75
N GLU A 526 20.15 11.89 -2.83
CA GLU A 526 18.84 11.94 -3.49
C GLU A 526 18.95 11.90 -5.03
#